data_AF-A0A4S8LV73-F1
#
_entry.id   AF-A0A4S8LV73-F1
#
_cell.length_a   1.000
_cell.length_b   1.000
_cell.length_c   1.000
_cell.angle_alpha   90.00
_cell.angle_beta   90.00
_cell.angle_gamma   90.00
#
_symmetry.space_group_name_H-M   'P 1'
#
loop_
_entity.id
_entity.type
_entity.pdbx_description
1 polymer ?
#
loop_
_entity_poly.entity_id
_entity_poly.type
_entity_poly.pdbx_seq_one_letter_code
_entity_poly.pdbx_strand_id
1 'polypeptide(L)'
;MTWAKGALNTTQQRIKMSLSQDSSAPSSQDYEDANPGLWQHSMRNTPDLDESGLGEGTGTFSEWDQEEERWAAESYEKRLASDKKACTNAAKPKPVQADTIFIHEASDFVDFITTIIEQLDGKGNLKILLECKVVAGQLCSKTFKATWDLFCGSKGTLNSVKTYEDMIEQANGKANANLKVVLEELEQQEPASTMAPSVIPAQRGSGSRGDDDENDISGNQTKHRKKTHEPSAEEEEIMCFVETLQRMYHCSDKSCGGPTCLVQPNGTHVKLVPAALKDWASAMASHQDGVDDKTPPNHPTFFKQAGEDTNDISLLAAHRRNLTSQSQAPNININLSGLEALIHPNHPSQMLDLDGFQKLYLLQLTNALVEKLRENEVSGPDCLLFVTEEEYDKIGLTVGQKDLRCALSAWKASKAT
;
A
#
# COMPACT_ATOMS: atom_id res chain seq x y z
N MET A 1 38.06 -17.18 55.20
CA MET A 1 37.42 -16.38 56.26
C MET A 1 36.46 -15.42 55.55
N THR A 2 35.26 -15.86 55.19
CA THR A 2 33.97 -15.76 55.92
C THR A 2 33.40 -14.33 56.01
N TRP A 3 32.06 -14.25 55.85
CA TRP A 3 31.11 -13.13 55.99
C TRP A 3 30.76 -12.42 54.67
N ALA A 4 29.49 -12.21 54.26
CA ALA A 4 28.20 -12.62 54.81
C ALA A 4 27.10 -12.49 53.73
N LYS A 5 26.07 -13.34 53.85
CA LYS A 5 24.79 -13.32 53.13
C LYS A 5 23.81 -12.35 53.79
N GLY A 6 22.86 -11.81 53.01
CA GLY A 6 21.62 -11.17 53.47
C GLY A 6 21.17 -10.12 52.44
N ALA A 7 19.92 -10.02 51.97
CA ALA A 7 18.67 -10.62 52.38
C ALA A 7 17.70 -10.66 51.17
N LEU A 8 16.87 -11.69 51.12
CA LEU A 8 15.74 -11.89 50.22
C LEU A 8 14.45 -11.68 51.04
N ASN A 9 13.56 -10.82 50.55
CA ASN A 9 12.19 -10.56 51.02
C ASN A 9 11.67 -9.44 50.08
N THR A 10 10.47 -9.37 49.50
CA THR A 10 9.10 -9.89 49.70
C THR A 10 8.37 -9.43 48.40
N THR A 11 7.40 -10.06 47.75
CA THR A 11 5.98 -10.23 48.15
C THR A 11 5.24 -10.76 46.91
N GLN A 12 4.66 -11.96 47.00
CA GLN A 12 3.50 -12.37 46.18
C GLN A 12 2.23 -12.04 46.96
N GLN A 13 1.26 -11.38 46.33
CA GLN A 13 -0.19 -11.48 46.61
C GLN A 13 -0.93 -10.69 45.49
N ARG A 14 -1.71 -11.34 44.63
CA ARG A 14 -3.12 -11.76 44.81
C ARG A 14 -4.10 -10.63 44.43
N ILE A 15 -4.60 -10.64 43.19
CA ILE A 15 -5.98 -10.20 42.88
C ILE A 15 -6.58 -11.18 41.86
N LYS A 16 -7.69 -11.79 42.28
CA LYS A 16 -8.60 -12.67 41.56
C LYS A 16 -9.95 -11.92 41.51
N MET A 17 -10.84 -12.37 40.61
CA MET A 17 -12.25 -11.97 40.42
C MET A 17 -12.40 -10.81 39.42
N SER A 18 -13.29 -10.84 38.42
CA SER A 18 -14.58 -11.56 38.31
C SER A 18 -15.02 -11.66 36.85
N LEU A 19 -15.42 -12.86 36.42
CA LEU A 19 -16.30 -13.09 35.26
C LEU A 19 -17.73 -12.67 35.65
N SER A 20 -18.45 -12.05 34.73
CA SER A 20 -19.91 -12.09 34.69
C SER A 20 -20.35 -12.10 33.23
N GLN A 21 -21.05 -13.17 32.88
CA GLN A 21 -21.77 -13.38 31.64
C GLN A 21 -23.07 -12.56 31.71
N ASP A 22 -23.48 -11.96 30.60
CA ASP A 22 -24.90 -11.71 30.35
C ASP A 22 -25.21 -11.91 28.87
N SER A 23 -25.99 -12.96 28.66
CA SER A 23 -26.65 -13.38 27.43
C SER A 23 -28.01 -12.69 27.33
N SER A 24 -28.35 -12.11 26.18
CA SER A 24 -29.74 -11.80 25.83
C SER A 24 -29.92 -11.77 24.33
N ALA A 25 -30.68 -12.74 23.83
CA ALA A 25 -31.29 -12.76 22.51
C ALA A 25 -32.76 -12.32 22.62
N PRO A 26 -33.34 -11.70 21.59
CA PRO A 26 -34.78 -11.78 21.31
C PRO A 26 -34.99 -12.53 19.98
N SER A 27 -35.64 -13.70 19.98
CA SER A 27 -37.10 -13.91 19.97
C SER A 27 -37.78 -13.38 18.69
N SER A 28 -37.94 -14.29 17.73
CA SER A 28 -38.89 -14.21 16.61
C SER A 28 -40.33 -14.12 17.12
N GLN A 29 -41.17 -13.32 16.46
CA GLN A 29 -42.60 -13.60 16.30
C GLN A 29 -43.18 -12.81 15.11
N ASP A 30 -43.74 -13.59 14.19
CA ASP A 30 -45.02 -13.46 13.49
C ASP A 30 -45.40 -12.11 12.84
N TYR A 31 -45.59 -12.14 11.52
CA TYR A 31 -46.87 -11.76 10.88
C TYR A 31 -46.96 -12.39 9.48
N GLU A 32 -47.94 -13.28 9.32
CA GLU A 32 -48.43 -13.80 8.05
C GLU A 32 -49.34 -12.79 7.33
N ASP A 33 -49.41 -12.98 6.01
CA ASP A 33 -50.60 -12.92 5.16
C ASP A 33 -51.15 -11.62 4.54
N ALA A 34 -51.71 -11.88 3.34
CA ALA A 34 -52.55 -11.07 2.44
C ALA A 34 -51.78 -10.22 1.39
N ASN A 35 -52.07 -10.24 0.08
CA ASN A 35 -53.10 -10.85 -0.76
C ASN A 35 -52.73 -10.52 -2.23
N PRO A 36 -52.84 -11.42 -3.22
CA PRO A 36 -52.58 -11.11 -4.63
C PRO A 36 -53.85 -10.59 -5.32
N GLY A 37 -53.78 -9.41 -5.94
CA GLY A 37 -54.94 -8.83 -6.61
C GLY A 37 -54.62 -7.84 -7.73
N LEU A 38 -55.14 -8.19 -8.91
CA LEU A 38 -55.69 -7.28 -9.92
C LEU A 38 -54.75 -6.31 -10.65
N TRP A 39 -54.31 -6.71 -11.84
CA TRP A 39 -54.26 -5.81 -12.99
C TRP A 39 -54.79 -6.52 -14.24
N GLN A 40 -56.05 -6.22 -14.57
CA GLN A 40 -56.69 -6.51 -15.85
C GLN A 40 -56.89 -5.19 -16.60
N HIS A 41 -56.63 -5.23 -17.91
CA HIS A 41 -57.14 -4.39 -18.99
C HIS A 41 -56.88 -2.86 -19.00
N SER A 42 -56.16 -2.42 -20.04
CA SER A 42 -56.66 -1.34 -20.91
C SER A 42 -55.97 -1.40 -22.28
N MET A 43 -56.65 -2.01 -23.25
CA MET A 43 -56.48 -1.67 -24.66
C MET A 43 -57.25 -0.37 -24.92
N ARG A 44 -56.64 0.59 -25.62
CA ARG A 44 -57.35 1.59 -26.44
C ARG A 44 -56.44 2.26 -27.47
N ASN A 45 -56.81 2.03 -28.72
CA ASN A 45 -56.97 2.97 -29.82
C ASN A 45 -55.76 3.82 -30.26
N THR A 46 -55.11 3.34 -31.32
CA THR A 46 -54.44 4.14 -32.34
C THR A 46 -55.48 4.81 -33.25
N PRO A 47 -55.45 6.13 -33.46
CA PRO A 47 -56.13 6.76 -34.58
C PRO A 47 -55.28 6.67 -35.86
N ASP A 48 -55.92 6.24 -36.95
CA ASP A 48 -55.45 6.42 -38.32
C ASP A 48 -55.28 7.93 -38.60
N LEU A 49 -54.09 8.30 -39.09
CA LEU A 49 -53.82 9.58 -39.73
C LEU A 49 -53.09 9.31 -41.05
N ASP A 50 -53.89 9.10 -42.08
CA ASP A 50 -53.88 9.80 -43.35
C ASP A 50 -52.50 10.21 -43.90
N GLU A 51 -51.99 9.36 -44.79
CA GLU A 51 -51.01 9.70 -45.82
C GLU A 51 -51.53 10.86 -46.69
N SER A 52 -50.86 12.01 -46.66
CA SER A 52 -50.61 12.83 -47.86
C SER A 52 -49.69 14.00 -47.54
N GLY A 53 -48.51 14.04 -48.16
CA GLY A 53 -47.64 15.21 -48.09
C GLY A 53 -46.20 14.94 -48.50
N LEU A 54 -45.97 14.86 -49.80
CA LEU A 54 -44.67 14.82 -50.44
C LEU A 54 -43.76 15.96 -49.94
N GLY A 55 -42.57 15.58 -49.47
CA GLY A 55 -41.45 16.47 -49.20
C GLY A 55 -40.19 15.63 -49.12
N GLU A 56 -39.54 15.43 -50.27
CA GLU A 56 -38.25 14.74 -50.39
C GLU A 56 -37.18 15.49 -49.59
N GLY A 57 -36.95 15.05 -48.36
CA GLY A 57 -35.77 15.35 -47.57
C GLY A 57 -35.12 14.04 -47.17
N THR A 58 -34.22 13.53 -48.01
CA THR A 58 -33.38 12.36 -47.70
C THR A 58 -32.32 12.74 -46.67
N GLY A 59 -32.76 13.05 -45.45
CA GLY A 59 -31.92 13.01 -44.26
C GLY A 59 -32.14 11.66 -43.61
N THR A 60 -31.19 10.75 -43.74
CA THR A 60 -31.25 9.43 -43.11
C THR A 60 -31.36 9.58 -41.60
N PHE A 61 -32.53 9.27 -41.06
CA PHE A 61 -32.88 9.31 -39.63
C PHE A 61 -31.87 8.55 -38.74
N SER A 62 -31.10 7.60 -39.31
CA SER A 62 -30.06 6.84 -38.62
C SER A 62 -28.80 7.62 -38.23
N GLU A 63 -28.56 8.79 -38.81
CA GLU A 63 -27.32 9.55 -38.56
C GLU A 63 -27.40 10.34 -37.25
N TRP A 64 -28.60 10.81 -36.89
CA TRP A 64 -28.85 11.51 -35.62
C TRP A 64 -28.76 10.57 -34.41
N ASP A 65 -29.25 9.33 -34.54
CA ASP A 65 -29.17 8.33 -33.46
C ASP A 65 -27.72 7.92 -33.16
N GLN A 66 -26.86 7.83 -34.18
CA GLN A 66 -25.44 7.50 -34.00
C GLN A 66 -24.62 8.64 -33.39
N GLU A 67 -25.03 9.88 -33.61
CA GLU A 67 -24.37 11.05 -33.03
C GLU A 67 -24.76 11.21 -31.56
N GLU A 68 -26.02 10.95 -31.21
CA GLU A 68 -26.51 10.95 -29.82
C GLU A 68 -25.86 9.83 -28.99
N GLU A 69 -25.70 8.62 -29.55
CA GLU A 69 -24.96 7.52 -28.89
C GLU A 69 -23.48 7.87 -28.66
N ARG A 70 -22.82 8.51 -29.64
CA ARG A 70 -21.42 8.97 -29.48
C ARG A 70 -21.30 10.02 -28.37
N TRP A 71 -22.21 10.98 -28.33
CA TRP A 71 -22.22 12.03 -27.31
C TRP A 71 -22.49 11.48 -25.91
N ALA A 72 -23.39 10.49 -25.79
CA ALA A 72 -23.66 9.80 -24.53
C ALA A 72 -22.44 9.00 -24.04
N ALA A 73 -21.75 8.29 -24.94
CA ALA A 73 -20.52 7.56 -24.61
C ALA A 73 -19.39 8.51 -24.17
N GLU A 74 -19.18 9.62 -24.88
CA GLU A 74 -18.15 10.60 -24.54
C GLU A 74 -18.45 11.33 -23.21
N SER A 75 -19.72 11.66 -22.95
CA SER A 75 -20.16 12.25 -21.67
C SER A 75 -19.97 11.28 -20.50
N TYR A 76 -20.22 9.98 -20.72
CA TYR A 76 -20.01 8.94 -19.72
C TYR A 76 -18.52 8.75 -19.40
N GLU A 77 -17.64 8.72 -20.41
CA GLU A 77 -16.19 8.66 -20.19
C GLU A 77 -15.66 9.92 -19.48
N LYS A 78 -16.15 11.12 -19.82
CA LYS A 78 -15.78 12.36 -19.14
C LYS A 78 -16.19 12.36 -17.66
N ARG A 79 -17.36 11.79 -17.30
CA ARG A 79 -17.76 11.63 -15.88
C ARG A 79 -16.88 10.61 -15.16
N LEU A 80 -16.61 9.46 -15.76
CA LEU A 80 -15.68 8.46 -15.18
C LEU A 80 -14.26 9.05 -14.98
N ALA A 81 -13.80 9.92 -15.87
CA ALA A 81 -12.52 10.62 -15.72
C ALA A 81 -12.55 11.71 -14.63
N SER A 82 -13.68 12.39 -14.45
CA SER A 82 -13.88 13.41 -13.42
C SER A 82 -14.01 12.81 -12.02
N ASP A 83 -14.75 11.71 -11.88
CA ASP A 83 -14.92 11.01 -10.60
C ASP A 83 -13.61 10.36 -10.12
N LYS A 84 -12.76 9.91 -11.06
CA LYS A 84 -11.37 9.48 -10.76
C LYS A 84 -10.48 10.63 -10.25
N LYS A 85 -10.75 11.89 -10.62
CA LYS A 85 -10.00 13.06 -10.13
C LYS A 85 -10.48 13.55 -8.76
N ALA A 86 -11.74 13.29 -8.40
CA ALA A 86 -12.29 13.69 -7.09
C ALA A 86 -11.75 12.85 -5.92
N CYS A 87 -11.24 11.64 -6.17
CA CYS A 87 -10.69 10.77 -5.12
C CYS A 87 -9.20 10.99 -4.80
N THR A 88 -8.47 11.80 -5.57
CA THR A 88 -7.01 11.96 -5.38
C THR A 88 -6.59 12.85 -4.21
N ASN A 89 -7.54 13.50 -3.53
CA ASN A 89 -7.29 14.29 -2.33
C ASN A 89 -7.62 13.54 -1.03
N ALA A 90 -7.99 12.26 -1.10
CA ALA A 90 -8.03 11.42 0.09
C ALA A 90 -6.62 11.36 0.67
N ALA A 91 -6.48 11.79 1.93
CA ALA A 91 -5.20 11.79 2.63
C ALA A 91 -4.54 10.41 2.46
N LYS A 92 -3.29 10.39 1.97
CA LYS A 92 -2.54 9.15 1.77
C LYS A 92 -2.63 8.32 3.07
N PRO A 93 -2.95 7.02 2.98
CA PRO A 93 -3.10 6.19 4.17
C PRO A 93 -1.82 6.29 5.01
N LYS A 94 -1.99 6.58 6.30
CA LYS A 94 -0.86 6.65 7.23
C LYS A 94 -0.21 5.26 7.27
N PRO A 95 1.10 5.14 6.99
CA PRO A 95 1.77 3.84 7.01
C PRO A 95 1.72 3.27 8.43
N VAL A 96 1.33 2.00 8.53
CA VAL A 96 1.34 1.23 9.77
C VAL A 96 2.78 0.79 10.00
N GLN A 97 3.39 1.21 11.11
CA GLN A 97 4.71 0.74 11.48
C GLN A 97 4.58 -0.58 12.25
N ALA A 98 5.23 -1.62 11.75
CA ALA A 98 5.41 -2.87 12.48
C ALA A 98 6.63 -2.75 13.40
N ASP A 99 6.67 -3.61 14.42
CA ASP A 99 7.85 -3.77 15.26
C ASP A 99 9.03 -4.28 14.43
N THR A 100 10.24 -3.90 14.84
CA THR A 100 11.46 -4.44 14.24
C THR A 100 11.56 -5.93 14.48
N ILE A 101 11.69 -6.69 13.40
CA ILE A 101 11.88 -8.16 13.44
C ILE A 101 13.29 -8.54 13.02
N PHE A 102 13.78 -9.64 13.56
CA PHE A 102 15.09 -10.20 13.24
C PHE A 102 14.89 -11.52 12.50
N ILE A 103 15.26 -11.55 11.23
CA ILE A 103 15.18 -12.75 10.39
C ILE A 103 16.61 -13.19 10.08
N HIS A 104 16.85 -14.49 10.12
CA HIS A 104 18.16 -15.06 9.85
C HIS A 104 18.45 -15.00 8.34
N GLU A 105 19.70 -14.74 7.94
CA GLU A 105 20.08 -14.63 6.52
C GLU A 105 19.86 -15.92 5.71
N ALA A 106 19.83 -17.07 6.40
CA ALA A 106 19.56 -18.37 5.81
C ALA A 106 18.06 -18.74 5.76
N SER A 107 17.17 -17.84 6.20
CA SER A 107 15.73 -18.05 6.02
C SER A 107 15.41 -18.08 4.53
N ASP A 108 14.59 -19.02 4.11
CA ASP A 108 14.13 -19.05 2.73
C ASP A 108 13.11 -17.93 2.47
N PHE A 109 12.79 -17.72 1.19
CA PHE A 109 11.89 -16.65 0.79
C PHE A 109 10.46 -16.83 1.33
N VAL A 110 10.00 -18.08 1.49
CA VAL A 110 8.65 -18.39 1.98
C VAL A 110 8.55 -18.07 3.46
N ASP A 111 9.51 -18.54 4.26
CA ASP A 111 9.60 -18.27 5.70
C ASP A 111 9.73 -16.77 5.97
N PHE A 112 10.54 -16.08 5.16
CA PHE A 112 10.71 -14.63 5.26
C PHE A 112 9.39 -13.88 5.07
N ILE A 113 8.65 -14.17 4.00
CA ILE A 113 7.38 -13.49 3.72
C ILE A 113 6.30 -13.87 4.75
N THR A 114 6.20 -15.15 5.11
CA THR A 114 5.26 -15.63 6.13
C THR A 114 5.48 -14.91 7.46
N THR A 115 6.75 -14.80 7.90
CA THR A 115 7.09 -14.10 9.14
C THR A 115 6.66 -12.63 9.09
N ILE A 116 6.86 -11.93 7.97
CA ILE A 116 6.44 -10.52 7.82
C ILE A 116 4.92 -10.39 7.90
N ILE A 117 4.18 -11.30 7.23
CA ILE A 117 2.71 -11.29 7.22
C ILE A 117 2.18 -11.54 8.62
N GLU A 118 2.68 -12.54 9.34
CA GLU A 118 2.29 -12.83 10.72
C GLU A 118 2.53 -11.64 11.67
N GLN A 119 3.60 -10.89 11.44
CA GLN A 119 3.92 -9.70 12.24
C GLN A 119 3.02 -8.50 11.95
N LEU A 120 2.41 -8.47 10.76
CA LEU A 120 1.44 -7.46 10.36
C LEU A 120 -0.01 -7.87 10.65
N ASP A 121 -0.26 -9.15 10.89
CA ASP A 121 -1.59 -9.65 11.18
C ASP A 121 -2.16 -8.99 12.44
N GLY A 122 -3.40 -8.48 12.32
CA GLY A 122 -4.06 -7.70 13.36
C GLY A 122 -3.46 -6.32 13.66
N LYS A 123 -2.44 -5.84 12.91
CA LYS A 123 -1.87 -4.50 13.09
C LYS A 123 -2.44 -3.49 12.09
N GLY A 124 -2.78 -2.30 12.60
CA GLY A 124 -3.22 -1.17 11.79
C GLY A 124 -4.67 -1.25 11.31
N ASN A 125 -4.97 -0.55 10.21
CA ASN A 125 -6.31 -0.51 9.61
C ASN A 125 -6.51 -1.59 8.53
N LEU A 126 -5.61 -2.58 8.45
CA LEU A 126 -5.73 -3.69 7.52
C LEU A 126 -6.93 -4.55 7.94
N LYS A 127 -8.06 -4.33 7.27
CA LYS A 127 -9.27 -5.15 7.46
C LYS A 127 -9.20 -6.48 6.70
N ILE A 128 -8.19 -6.62 5.85
CA ILE A 128 -8.05 -7.70 4.88
C ILE A 128 -6.95 -8.64 5.37
N LEU A 129 -7.27 -9.93 5.38
CA LEU A 129 -6.28 -10.99 5.62
C LEU A 129 -5.24 -10.96 4.49
N LEU A 130 -3.97 -10.77 4.84
CA LEU A 130 -2.87 -10.74 3.88
C LEU A 130 -2.60 -12.16 3.36
N GLU A 131 -3.31 -12.56 2.30
CA GLU A 131 -3.09 -13.85 1.63
C GLU A 131 -2.00 -13.76 0.55
N CYS A 132 -0.99 -14.65 0.63
CA CYS A 132 0.00 -14.81 -0.43
C CYS A 132 0.41 -16.27 -0.61
N LYS A 133 0.97 -16.57 -1.78
CA LYS A 133 1.67 -17.84 -2.05
C LYS A 133 2.90 -17.59 -2.91
N VAL A 134 3.89 -18.46 -2.80
CA VAL A 134 5.02 -18.50 -3.73
C VAL A 134 4.80 -19.62 -4.74
N VAL A 135 4.74 -19.28 -6.02
CA VAL A 135 4.54 -20.24 -7.13
C VAL A 135 5.68 -20.09 -8.13
N ALA A 136 6.38 -21.17 -8.45
CA ALA A 136 7.57 -21.15 -9.32
C ALA A 136 8.59 -20.06 -8.93
N GLY A 137 8.82 -19.91 -7.63
CA GLY A 137 9.69 -18.88 -7.07
C GLY A 137 9.21 -17.43 -7.22
N GLN A 138 7.94 -17.18 -7.59
CA GLN A 138 7.34 -15.85 -7.64
C GLN A 138 6.31 -15.64 -6.54
N LEU A 139 6.31 -14.47 -5.92
CA LEU A 139 5.33 -14.08 -4.90
C LEU A 139 4.04 -13.64 -5.58
N CYS A 140 3.00 -14.45 -5.42
CA CYS A 140 1.65 -14.19 -5.90
C CYS A 140 0.78 -13.74 -4.72
N SER A 141 0.40 -12.46 -4.71
CA SER A 141 -0.55 -11.90 -3.74
C SER A 141 -1.65 -11.13 -4.48
N LYS A 142 -2.88 -11.25 -4.00
CA LYS A 142 -4.04 -10.47 -4.49
C LYS A 142 -4.31 -9.25 -3.63
N THR A 143 -3.74 -9.20 -2.43
CA THR A 143 -4.08 -8.25 -1.38
C THR A 143 -3.00 -7.19 -1.22
N PHE A 144 -1.75 -7.48 -1.61
CA PHE A 144 -0.65 -6.54 -1.43
C PHE A 144 0.45 -6.70 -2.48
N LYS A 145 1.30 -5.67 -2.55
CA LYS A 145 2.58 -5.65 -3.26
C LYS A 145 3.71 -5.42 -2.27
N ALA A 146 4.74 -6.25 -2.33
CA ALA A 146 5.93 -6.12 -1.48
C ALA A 146 7.05 -5.33 -2.17
N THR A 147 7.62 -4.37 -1.46
CA THR A 147 8.82 -3.62 -1.86
C THR A 147 9.82 -3.58 -0.72
N TRP A 148 11.10 -3.42 -1.05
CA TRP A 148 12.17 -3.35 -0.08
C TRP A 148 13.08 -2.13 -0.34
N ASP A 149 13.67 -1.61 0.73
CA ASP A 149 14.57 -0.46 0.72
C ASP A 149 15.69 -0.69 1.75
N LEU A 150 16.95 -0.63 1.30
CA LEU A 150 18.12 -0.63 2.17
C LEU A 150 18.53 0.82 2.45
N PHE A 151 18.69 1.18 3.72
CA PHE A 151 19.13 2.52 4.10
C PHE A 151 20.45 2.90 3.37
N CYS A 152 20.45 4.05 2.69
CA CYS A 152 21.53 4.51 1.81
C CYS A 152 21.90 3.50 0.71
N GLY A 153 20.91 2.86 0.08
CA GLY A 153 21.14 1.75 -0.81
C GLY A 153 20.19 1.65 -1.99
N SER A 154 20.14 0.42 -2.46
CA SER A 154 19.21 -0.10 -3.42
C SER A 154 17.81 -0.22 -2.82
N LYS A 155 16.85 -0.17 -3.73
CA LYS A 155 15.44 -0.43 -3.46
C LYS A 155 14.90 -1.27 -4.61
N GLY A 156 13.95 -2.15 -4.31
CA GLY A 156 13.42 -3.09 -5.29
C GLY A 156 12.01 -3.56 -4.96
N THR A 157 11.41 -4.25 -5.93
CA THR A 157 10.20 -5.04 -5.71
C THR A 157 10.58 -6.42 -5.23
N LEU A 158 9.87 -6.92 -4.22
CA LEU A 158 10.08 -8.26 -3.69
C LEU A 158 9.02 -9.19 -4.26
N ASN A 159 9.21 -9.66 -5.49
CA ASN A 159 8.23 -10.47 -6.22
C ASN A 159 8.75 -11.86 -6.61
N SER A 160 9.99 -12.19 -6.28
CA SER A 160 10.59 -13.50 -6.60
C SER A 160 11.72 -13.89 -5.65
N VAL A 161 12.03 -15.19 -5.60
CA VAL A 161 13.18 -15.74 -4.89
C VAL A 161 14.48 -15.06 -5.34
N LYS A 162 14.64 -14.82 -6.65
CA LYS A 162 15.81 -14.12 -7.18
C LYS A 162 15.96 -12.69 -6.64
N THR A 163 14.84 -11.95 -6.55
CA THR A 163 14.87 -10.60 -5.96
C THR A 163 15.12 -10.61 -4.46
N TYR A 164 14.74 -11.70 -3.78
CA TYR A 164 15.02 -11.91 -2.37
C TYR A 164 16.50 -12.21 -2.13
N GLU A 165 17.10 -13.13 -2.89
CA GLU A 165 18.53 -13.46 -2.81
C GLU A 165 19.40 -12.23 -3.06
N ASP A 166 19.07 -11.44 -4.10
CA ASP A 166 19.75 -10.18 -4.41
C ASP A 166 19.65 -9.15 -3.25
N MET A 167 18.47 -9.05 -2.64
CA MET A 167 18.26 -8.18 -1.47
C MET A 167 19.12 -8.62 -0.28
N ILE A 168 19.20 -9.93 0.02
CA ILE A 168 20.01 -10.47 1.12
C ILE A 168 21.51 -10.30 0.84
N GLU A 169 21.97 -10.56 -0.38
CA GLU A 169 23.36 -10.35 -0.78
C GLU A 169 23.79 -8.88 -0.57
N GLN A 170 22.92 -7.94 -0.98
CA GLN A 170 23.17 -6.51 -0.83
C GLN A 170 23.10 -6.04 0.64
N ALA A 171 22.24 -6.67 1.46
CA ALA A 171 22.20 -6.40 2.90
C ALA A 171 23.49 -6.89 3.57
N ASN A 172 23.94 -8.11 3.26
CA ASN A 172 25.14 -8.72 3.84
C ASN A 172 26.43 -8.01 3.44
N GLY A 173 26.47 -7.38 2.26
CA GLY A 173 27.59 -6.54 1.83
C GLY A 173 27.80 -5.26 2.66
N LYS A 174 26.86 -4.90 3.55
CA LYS A 174 26.91 -3.66 4.35
C LYS A 174 26.99 -3.98 5.84
N ALA A 175 28.01 -3.43 6.51
CA ALA A 175 28.26 -3.67 7.94
C ALA A 175 27.12 -3.25 8.89
N ASN A 176 26.16 -2.42 8.44
CA ASN A 176 24.99 -1.99 9.20
C ASN A 176 23.77 -1.86 8.27
N ALA A 177 23.43 -2.93 7.54
CA ALA A 177 22.23 -2.92 6.72
C ALA A 177 20.98 -2.79 7.59
N ASN A 178 20.23 -1.71 7.39
CA ASN A 178 18.87 -1.57 7.88
C ASN A 178 17.94 -1.79 6.70
N LEU A 179 17.28 -2.96 6.68
CA LEU A 179 16.36 -3.37 5.64
C LEU A 179 14.94 -2.99 6.04
N LYS A 180 14.29 -2.19 5.21
CA LYS A 180 12.88 -1.84 5.34
C LYS A 180 12.09 -2.57 4.27
N VAL A 181 11.14 -3.41 4.68
CA VAL A 181 10.14 -4.00 3.78
C VAL A 181 8.82 -3.26 3.94
N VAL A 182 8.16 -2.96 2.82
CA VAL A 182 6.87 -2.27 2.77
C VAL A 182 5.90 -3.14 1.98
N LEU A 183 4.80 -3.52 2.63
CA LEU A 183 3.65 -4.12 1.97
C LEU A 183 2.62 -3.02 1.68
N GLU A 184 2.34 -2.79 0.40
CA GLU A 184 1.35 -1.85 -0.07
C GLU A 184 0.07 -2.61 -0.42
N GLU A 185 -1.05 -2.27 0.21
CA GLU A 185 -2.36 -2.87 -0.08
C GLU A 185 -2.78 -2.58 -1.52
N LEU A 186 -3.19 -3.63 -2.23
CA LEU A 186 -3.76 -3.49 -3.57
C LEU A 186 -5.24 -3.18 -3.44
N GLU A 187 -5.71 -2.17 -4.16
CA GLU A 187 -7.13 -1.83 -4.25
C GLU A 187 -7.87 -3.04 -4.83
N GLN A 188 -8.60 -3.75 -3.96
CA GLN A 188 -9.43 -4.85 -4.41
C GLN A 188 -10.52 -4.24 -5.27
N GLN A 189 -10.55 -4.59 -6.56
CA GLN A 189 -11.75 -4.35 -7.34
C GLN A 189 -12.88 -5.07 -6.63
N GLU A 190 -13.78 -4.31 -6.00
CA GLU A 190 -15.00 -4.88 -5.45
C GLU A 190 -15.62 -5.72 -6.57
N PRO A 191 -15.93 -7.00 -6.31
CA PRO A 191 -16.52 -7.85 -7.32
C PRO A 191 -17.76 -7.12 -7.78
N ALA A 192 -17.78 -6.70 -9.05
CA ALA A 192 -18.82 -5.87 -9.63
C ALA A 192 -20.16 -6.45 -9.23
N SER A 193 -20.77 -5.87 -8.19
CA SER A 193 -21.99 -6.41 -7.61
C SER A 193 -22.97 -6.43 -8.74
N THR A 194 -23.46 -7.63 -9.05
CA THR A 194 -24.38 -7.93 -10.12
C THR A 194 -25.53 -6.93 -10.06
N MET A 195 -25.40 -5.83 -10.80
CA MET A 195 -26.43 -4.82 -10.86
C MET A 195 -27.61 -5.46 -11.57
N ALA A 196 -28.67 -5.69 -10.81
CA ALA A 196 -30.00 -5.85 -11.38
C ALA A 196 -30.23 -4.66 -12.34
N PRO A 197 -30.84 -4.88 -13.52
CA PRO A 197 -31.01 -3.85 -14.53
C PRO A 197 -31.87 -2.72 -13.98
N SER A 198 -31.24 -1.60 -13.64
CA SER A 198 -31.92 -0.39 -13.21
C SER A 198 -32.52 0.30 -14.43
N VAL A 199 -33.85 0.26 -14.50
CA VAL A 199 -34.68 0.97 -15.49
C VAL A 199 -34.40 2.48 -15.39
N ILE A 200 -33.98 3.08 -16.49
CA ILE A 200 -33.74 4.53 -16.63
C ILE A 200 -35.07 5.23 -16.93
N PRO A 201 -35.50 6.26 -16.17
CA PRO A 201 -36.47 7.22 -16.64
C PRO A 201 -35.78 8.35 -17.42
N ALA A 202 -36.23 8.57 -18.65
CA ALA A 202 -35.80 9.65 -19.52
C ALA A 202 -36.10 11.03 -18.92
N GLN A 203 -35.08 11.88 -18.78
CA GLN A 203 -35.26 13.28 -18.43
C GLN A 203 -34.58 14.17 -19.49
N ARG A 204 -35.41 14.84 -20.30
CA ARG A 204 -35.01 15.89 -21.24
C ARG A 204 -34.51 17.11 -20.47
N GLY A 205 -33.33 17.60 -20.81
CA GLY A 205 -32.78 18.86 -20.30
C GLY A 205 -31.96 19.56 -21.39
N SER A 206 -32.40 20.76 -21.74
CA SER A 206 -31.93 21.61 -22.84
C SER A 206 -30.75 22.51 -22.43
N GLY A 207 -29.87 22.82 -23.40
CA GLY A 207 -28.91 23.94 -23.38
C GLY A 207 -27.45 23.48 -23.28
N SER A 208 -26.45 24.12 -23.87
CA SER A 208 -26.33 25.33 -24.69
C SER A 208 -24.99 25.21 -25.44
N ARG A 209 -24.93 25.67 -26.69
CA ARG A 209 -23.74 25.62 -27.56
C ARG A 209 -22.65 26.58 -27.07
N GLY A 210 -21.39 26.17 -27.24
CA GLY A 210 -20.20 27.01 -27.18
C GLY A 210 -19.08 26.35 -27.98
N ASP A 211 -18.83 26.91 -29.16
CA ASP A 211 -17.65 26.67 -30.01
C ASP A 211 -16.39 27.23 -29.33
N ASP A 212 -15.25 26.54 -29.44
CA ASP A 212 -13.93 27.14 -29.73
C ASP A 212 -12.84 26.06 -29.90
N ASP A 213 -12.58 25.78 -31.19
CA ASP A 213 -11.32 25.74 -31.96
C ASP A 213 -9.91 25.38 -31.36
N GLU A 214 -9.13 24.82 -32.29
CA GLU A 214 -7.65 24.69 -32.41
C GLU A 214 -6.86 23.54 -31.75
N ASN A 215 -6.70 22.45 -32.53
CA ASN A 215 -5.46 22.02 -33.21
C ASN A 215 -4.11 22.09 -32.46
N ASP A 216 -3.45 20.93 -32.19
CA ASP A 216 -2.13 20.60 -32.75
C ASP A 216 -1.71 19.15 -32.44
N ILE A 217 -1.32 18.40 -33.49
CA ILE A 217 -0.78 17.03 -33.40
C ILE A 217 0.72 17.11 -33.61
N SER A 218 1.51 16.84 -32.56
CA SER A 218 2.88 16.40 -32.73
C SER A 218 3.21 15.27 -31.75
N GLY A 219 3.51 14.10 -32.31
CA GLY A 219 3.94 12.92 -31.57
C GLY A 219 5.34 13.11 -31.00
N ASN A 220 5.53 12.75 -29.72
CA ASN A 220 6.81 12.27 -29.23
C ASN A 220 6.69 11.63 -27.84
N GLN A 221 7.11 10.36 -27.78
CA GLN A 221 7.67 9.60 -26.66
C GLN A 221 7.30 10.06 -25.23
N THR A 222 6.41 9.30 -24.58
CA THR A 222 6.06 9.43 -23.16
C THR A 222 7.20 8.98 -22.25
N LYS A 223 8.16 9.88 -22.01
CA LYS A 223 8.94 9.85 -20.76
C LYS A 223 7.99 10.15 -19.61
N HIS A 224 7.94 9.27 -18.62
CA HIS A 224 7.20 9.49 -17.37
C HIS A 224 7.56 10.88 -16.79
N ARG A 225 6.68 11.86 -16.99
CA ARG A 225 6.77 13.16 -16.32
C ARG A 225 6.55 12.89 -14.84
N LYS A 226 7.62 12.99 -14.05
CA LYS A 226 7.50 13.19 -12.60
C LYS A 226 6.52 14.34 -12.41
N LYS A 227 5.43 14.11 -11.67
CA LYS A 227 4.55 15.19 -11.20
C LYS A 227 5.46 16.21 -10.53
N THR A 228 5.63 17.36 -11.17
CA THR A 228 6.20 18.55 -10.55
C THR A 228 5.27 18.88 -9.40
N HIS A 229 5.75 18.64 -8.19
CA HIS A 229 5.11 19.14 -6.98
C HIS A 229 5.07 20.66 -7.11
N GLU A 230 3.87 21.23 -7.15
CA GLU A 230 3.69 22.66 -7.05
C GLU A 230 4.10 23.05 -5.62
N PRO A 231 5.11 23.92 -5.44
CA PRO A 231 5.56 24.32 -4.12
C PRO A 231 4.41 24.89 -3.30
N SER A 232 4.30 24.53 -2.03
CA SER A 232 3.36 25.21 -1.14
C SER A 232 3.82 26.65 -0.89
N ALA A 233 2.89 27.55 -0.54
CA ALA A 233 3.23 28.94 -0.21
C ALA A 233 4.29 29.05 0.90
N GLU A 234 4.27 28.11 1.86
CA GLU A 234 5.27 28.01 2.93
C GLU A 234 6.66 27.61 2.38
N GLU A 235 6.72 26.67 1.44
CA GLU A 235 7.98 26.29 0.78
C GLU A 235 8.58 27.43 -0.04
N GLU A 236 7.75 28.25 -0.71
CA GLU A 236 8.19 29.44 -1.43
C GLU A 236 8.79 30.49 -0.49
N GLU A 237 8.13 30.74 0.65
CA GLU A 237 8.62 31.65 1.68
C GLU A 237 9.96 31.18 2.28
N ILE A 238 10.07 29.89 2.61
CA ILE A 238 11.34 29.29 3.07
C ILE A 238 12.44 29.49 2.03
N MET A 239 12.15 29.26 0.75
CA MET A 239 13.14 29.45 -0.32
C MET A 239 13.58 30.91 -0.46
N CYS A 240 12.66 31.87 -0.30
CA CYS A 240 12.98 33.30 -0.28
C CYS A 240 13.93 33.67 0.88
N PHE A 241 13.71 33.10 2.07
CA PHE A 241 14.62 33.28 3.21
C PHE A 241 15.97 32.61 2.97
N VAL A 242 16.02 31.41 2.38
CA VAL A 242 17.29 30.75 2.02
C VAL A 242 18.12 31.62 1.09
N GLU A 243 17.53 32.18 0.03
CA GLU A 243 18.24 33.07 -0.91
C GLU A 243 18.75 34.35 -0.22
N THR A 244 17.95 34.90 0.69
CA THR A 244 18.32 36.08 1.48
C THR A 244 19.51 35.77 2.39
N LEU A 245 19.47 34.67 3.13
CA LEU A 245 20.57 34.21 3.99
C LEU A 245 21.84 33.91 3.17
N GLN A 246 21.72 33.26 2.02
CA GLN A 246 22.88 32.99 1.14
C GLN A 246 23.57 34.26 0.66
N ARG A 247 22.79 35.30 0.33
CA ARG A 247 23.31 36.60 -0.10
C ARG A 247 23.97 37.36 1.05
N MET A 248 23.34 37.36 2.23
CA MET A 248 23.85 38.07 3.41
C MET A 248 25.12 37.44 3.97
N TYR A 249 25.19 36.11 4.01
CA TYR A 249 26.29 35.37 4.61
C TYR A 249 27.31 34.87 3.58
N HIS A 250 27.38 35.52 2.41
CA HIS A 250 28.42 35.23 1.43
C HIS A 250 29.80 35.53 1.99
N CYS A 251 30.68 34.53 1.98
CA CYS A 251 31.98 34.58 2.61
C CYS A 251 33.03 35.11 1.61
N SER A 252 33.56 36.31 1.84
CA SER A 252 34.62 36.90 1.00
C SER A 252 36.03 36.43 1.34
N ASP A 253 36.19 35.68 2.44
CA ASP A 253 37.49 35.19 2.89
C ASP A 253 37.94 33.97 2.07
N LYS A 254 39.08 34.10 1.40
CA LYS A 254 39.71 33.03 0.58
C LYS A 254 40.20 31.85 1.42
N SER A 255 40.44 32.05 2.71
CA SER A 255 40.85 30.99 3.63
C SER A 255 39.66 30.16 4.14
N CYS A 256 38.43 30.67 4.00
CA CYS A 256 37.23 29.96 4.39
C CYS A 256 36.90 28.85 3.37
N GLY A 257 36.75 27.60 3.84
CA GLY A 257 36.42 26.43 3.01
C GLY A 257 34.96 26.36 2.53
N GLY A 258 34.22 27.46 2.53
CA GLY A 258 32.81 27.49 2.13
C GLY A 258 32.37 28.86 1.59
N PRO A 259 31.49 28.89 0.56
CA PRO A 259 31.02 30.13 -0.06
C PRO A 259 30.05 30.92 0.83
N THR A 260 29.44 30.27 1.82
CA THR A 260 28.50 30.87 2.77
C THR A 260 28.90 30.47 4.17
N CYS A 261 29.12 31.46 5.05
CA CYS A 261 29.66 31.27 6.38
C CYS A 261 29.03 32.26 7.37
N LEU A 262 28.72 31.80 8.58
CA LEU A 262 28.38 32.66 9.70
C LEU A 262 29.67 32.99 10.46
N VAL A 263 30.05 34.27 10.49
CA VAL A 263 31.22 34.73 11.22
C VAL A 263 30.81 35.03 12.66
N GLN A 264 31.31 34.24 13.60
CA GLN A 264 31.07 34.46 15.03
C GLN A 264 31.89 35.65 15.55
N PRO A 265 31.53 36.25 16.70
CA PRO A 265 32.27 37.39 17.28
C PRO A 265 33.75 37.12 17.57
N ASN A 266 34.13 35.85 17.73
CA ASN A 266 35.51 35.41 17.90
C ASN A 266 36.30 35.32 16.57
N GLY A 267 35.69 35.68 15.44
CA GLY A 267 36.27 35.56 14.10
C GLY A 267 36.24 34.15 13.51
N THR A 268 35.61 33.18 14.19
CA THR A 268 35.50 31.81 13.67
C THR A 268 34.39 31.73 12.62
N HIS A 269 34.70 31.11 11.48
CA HIS A 269 33.75 30.89 10.40
C HIS A 269 33.01 29.56 10.60
N VAL A 270 31.70 29.63 10.79
CA VAL A 270 30.82 28.45 10.83
C VAL A 270 30.24 28.25 9.42
N LYS A 271 30.57 27.15 8.77
CA LYS A 271 30.11 26.85 7.41
C LYS A 271 28.59 26.61 7.37
N LEU A 272 27.88 27.38 6.55
CA LEU A 272 26.44 27.23 6.36
C LEU A 272 26.17 26.29 5.18
N VAL A 273 25.90 25.02 5.50
CA VAL A 273 25.51 23.97 4.53
C VAL A 273 24.04 24.21 4.11
N PRO A 274 23.60 23.80 2.89
CA PRO A 274 22.22 24.01 2.45
C PRO A 274 21.14 23.53 3.44
N ALA A 275 21.40 22.45 4.19
CA ALA A 275 20.49 21.99 5.25
C ALA A 275 20.35 23.02 6.39
N ALA A 276 21.48 23.56 6.89
CA ALA A 276 21.46 24.58 7.94
C ALA A 276 20.76 25.87 7.49
N LEU A 277 20.93 26.28 6.23
CA LEU A 277 20.22 27.43 5.67
C LEU A 277 18.71 27.20 5.62
N LYS A 278 18.28 25.99 5.23
CA LYS A 278 16.85 25.62 5.23
C LYS A 278 16.26 25.56 6.63
N ASP A 279 17.01 25.02 7.61
CA ASP A 279 16.55 24.96 9.00
C ASP A 279 16.38 26.37 9.58
N TRP A 280 17.32 27.28 9.30
CA TRP A 280 17.21 28.68 9.71
C TRP A 280 16.04 29.38 9.01
N ALA A 281 15.92 29.24 7.69
CA ALA A 281 14.82 29.81 6.92
C ALA A 281 13.44 29.29 7.38
N SER A 282 13.33 28.01 7.70
CA SER A 282 12.10 27.40 8.25
C SER A 282 11.75 27.95 9.63
N ALA A 283 12.74 28.16 10.50
CA ALA A 283 12.53 28.80 11.80
C ALA A 283 12.08 30.28 11.67
N MET A 284 12.61 31.01 10.68
CA MET A 284 12.16 32.37 10.35
C MET A 284 10.72 32.40 9.83
N ALA A 285 10.38 31.51 8.89
CA ALA A 285 9.03 31.36 8.35
C ALA A 285 8.01 30.97 9.42
N SER A 286 8.43 30.15 10.39
CA SER A 286 7.60 29.76 11.55
C SER A 286 7.51 30.85 12.63
N HIS A 287 8.14 32.01 12.43
CA HIS A 287 8.24 33.10 13.40
C HIS A 287 8.70 32.65 14.79
N GLN A 288 9.72 31.78 14.83
CA GLN A 288 10.27 31.32 16.11
C GLN A 288 10.86 32.51 16.89
N ASP A 289 10.49 32.64 18.17
CA ASP A 289 10.93 33.75 19.01
C ASP A 289 12.46 33.90 19.05
N GLY A 290 12.94 35.09 18.71
CA GLY A 290 14.36 35.42 18.71
C GLY A 290 15.16 34.90 17.50
N VAL A 291 14.49 34.34 16.49
CA VAL A 291 15.11 33.95 15.21
C VAL A 291 14.83 35.02 14.16
N ASP A 292 15.88 35.58 13.58
CA ASP A 292 15.80 36.58 12.52
C ASP A 292 16.94 36.39 11.50
N ASP A 293 17.11 37.33 10.57
CA ASP A 293 18.15 37.31 9.54
C ASP A 293 19.58 37.40 10.09
N LYS A 294 19.74 37.71 11.38
CA LYS A 294 21.04 37.88 12.07
C LYS A 294 21.28 36.84 13.17
N THR A 295 20.20 36.28 13.69
CA THR A 295 20.18 35.42 14.88
C THR A 295 19.65 34.06 14.47
N PRO A 296 20.54 33.06 14.27
CA PRO A 296 20.12 31.72 13.90
C PRO A 296 19.36 31.03 15.03
N PRO A 297 18.55 30.00 14.73
CA PRO A 297 17.91 29.20 15.77
C PRO A 297 18.95 28.57 16.69
N ASN A 298 18.57 28.36 17.96
CA ASN A 298 19.41 27.71 18.97
C ASN A 298 19.54 26.20 18.67
N HIS A 299 20.30 25.88 17.63
CA HIS A 299 20.59 24.53 17.18
C HIS A 299 22.10 24.27 17.21
N PRO A 300 22.56 23.07 17.61
CA PRO A 300 23.98 22.73 17.68
C PRO A 300 24.76 22.98 16.37
N THR A 301 24.06 23.00 15.24
CA THR A 301 24.64 23.29 13.91
C THR A 301 25.26 24.69 13.81
N PHE A 302 24.73 25.69 14.52
CA PHE A 302 25.20 27.08 14.43
C PHE A 302 26.17 27.47 15.55
N PHE A 303 26.03 26.81 16.70
CA PHE A 303 26.84 27.05 17.89
C PHE A 303 27.68 25.81 18.16
N LYS A 304 28.77 25.64 17.39
CA LYS A 304 29.87 24.79 17.85
C LYS A 304 30.33 25.35 19.19
N GLN A 305 30.07 24.65 20.28
CA GLN A 305 30.59 25.04 21.57
C GLN A 305 32.12 25.07 21.43
N ALA A 306 32.71 26.25 21.62
CA ALA A 306 34.16 26.43 21.57
C ALA A 306 34.76 25.63 22.72
N GLY A 307 35.07 24.35 22.48
CA GLY A 307 35.45 23.39 23.50
C GLY A 307 34.99 21.95 23.24
N GLU A 308 34.05 21.70 22.32
CA GLU A 308 33.75 20.33 21.88
C GLU A 308 34.89 19.83 20.99
N ASP A 309 35.90 19.27 21.64
CA ASP A 309 36.87 18.41 21.00
C ASP A 309 36.08 17.30 20.29
N THR A 310 36.09 17.29 18.96
CA THR A 310 35.41 16.26 18.17
C THR A 310 36.00 14.86 18.41
N ASN A 311 37.10 14.77 19.16
CA ASN A 311 37.66 13.53 19.68
C ASN A 311 37.25 13.20 21.13
N ASP A 312 36.36 13.97 21.75
CA ASP A 312 35.86 13.62 23.09
C ASP A 312 34.95 12.38 22.98
N ILE A 313 35.57 11.24 23.25
CA ILE A 313 34.96 9.91 23.33
C ILE A 313 33.73 9.95 24.24
N SER A 314 33.70 10.83 25.25
CA SER A 314 32.58 11.01 26.17
C SER A 314 31.35 11.57 25.47
N LEU A 315 31.53 12.48 24.52
CA LEU A 315 30.46 13.08 23.73
C LEU A 315 29.94 12.12 22.68
N LEU A 316 30.82 11.39 21.99
CA LEU A 316 30.43 10.28 21.11
C LEU A 316 29.69 9.18 21.88
N ALA A 317 30.13 8.86 23.11
CA ALA A 317 29.46 7.89 23.98
C ALA A 317 28.11 8.40 24.49
N ALA A 318 27.99 9.69 24.81
CA ALA A 318 26.73 10.32 25.20
C ALA A 318 25.75 10.38 24.02
N HIS A 319 26.23 10.72 22.82
CA HIS A 319 25.41 10.74 21.61
C HIS A 319 24.94 9.32 21.23
N ARG A 320 25.82 8.31 21.33
CA ARG A 320 25.43 6.90 21.17
C ARG A 320 24.42 6.47 22.23
N ARG A 321 24.61 6.86 23.50
CA ARG A 321 23.63 6.58 24.58
C ARG A 321 22.29 7.26 24.34
N ASN A 322 22.26 8.49 23.85
CA ASN A 322 21.01 9.21 23.52
C ASN A 322 20.29 8.64 22.30
N LEU A 323 21.03 8.19 21.28
CA LEU A 323 20.48 7.42 20.17
C LEU A 323 19.91 6.06 20.65
N THR A 324 20.57 5.43 21.63
CA THR A 324 20.11 4.17 22.21
C THR A 324 18.92 4.36 23.17
N SER A 325 18.82 5.50 23.86
CA SER A 325 17.70 5.80 24.77
C SER A 325 16.46 6.31 24.04
N GLN A 326 16.61 6.97 22.88
CA GLN A 326 15.48 7.23 21.98
C GLN A 326 14.94 5.97 21.29
N SER A 327 15.72 4.88 21.25
CA SER A 327 15.28 3.58 20.71
C SER A 327 14.83 2.57 21.79
N GLN A 328 14.70 2.96 23.06
CA GLN A 328 14.19 2.05 24.09
C GLN A 328 12.65 1.99 24.08
N ALA A 329 12.14 1.14 23.19
CA ALA A 329 11.00 0.28 23.54
C ALA A 329 11.43 -0.69 24.67
N PRO A 330 10.51 -1.15 25.54
CA PRO A 330 10.86 -1.87 26.77
C PRO A 330 11.61 -3.19 26.47
N ASN A 331 12.69 -3.43 27.22
CA ASN A 331 13.40 -4.71 27.22
C ASN A 331 12.43 -5.85 27.58
N ILE A 332 12.06 -6.67 26.58
CA ILE A 332 11.33 -7.92 26.79
C ILE A 332 12.35 -9.03 27.06
N ASN A 333 12.31 -9.55 28.28
CA ASN A 333 13.02 -10.76 28.68
C ASN A 333 12.13 -11.96 28.34
N ILE A 334 12.44 -12.70 27.27
CA ILE A 334 11.63 -13.84 26.82
C ILE A 334 12.09 -15.10 27.56
N ASN A 335 11.25 -15.57 28.48
CA ASN A 335 11.39 -16.87 29.10
C ASN A 335 10.69 -17.93 28.22
N LEU A 336 11.45 -18.84 27.63
CA LEU A 336 10.98 -19.86 26.67
C LEU A 336 10.39 -21.13 27.32
N SER A 337 10.15 -21.13 28.63
CA SER A 337 9.51 -22.27 29.31
C SER A 337 7.99 -22.20 29.17
N GLY A 338 7.46 -22.69 28.04
CA GLY A 338 6.01 -22.84 27.84
C GLY A 338 5.50 -23.02 26.39
N LEU A 339 6.35 -22.87 25.37
CA LEU A 339 5.90 -22.92 23.96
C LEU A 339 5.44 -24.32 23.50
N GLU A 340 5.88 -25.39 24.18
CA GLU A 340 5.52 -26.77 23.83
C GLU A 340 4.03 -27.09 24.09
N ALA A 341 3.33 -26.28 24.89
CA ALA A 341 1.91 -26.51 25.21
C ALA A 341 0.92 -25.92 24.19
N LEU A 342 1.37 -25.06 23.26
CA LEU A 342 0.50 -24.40 22.26
C LEU A 342 0.43 -25.12 20.92
N ILE A 343 1.25 -26.16 20.71
CA ILE A 343 1.15 -27.03 19.54
C ILE A 343 0.09 -28.10 19.85
N HIS A 344 -1.19 -27.72 19.80
CA HIS A 344 -2.28 -28.69 19.76
C HIS A 344 -2.57 -29.10 18.31
N PRO A 345 -2.55 -30.41 17.99
CA PRO A 345 -2.75 -30.91 16.63
C PRO A 345 -4.24 -31.22 16.44
N ASN A 346 -5.11 -30.23 16.16
CA ASN A 346 -6.53 -30.53 15.91
C ASN A 346 -7.23 -29.58 14.93
N HIS A 347 -6.57 -29.31 13.80
CA HIS A 347 -7.31 -29.08 12.55
C HIS A 347 -6.53 -29.75 11.40
N PRO A 348 -6.98 -30.91 10.89
CA PRO A 348 -6.38 -31.49 9.70
C PRO A 348 -6.93 -30.73 8.49
N SER A 349 -6.34 -29.58 8.18
CA SER A 349 -6.25 -29.14 6.79
C SER A 349 -5.26 -30.08 6.11
N GLN A 350 -5.69 -31.30 5.81
CA GLN A 350 -4.92 -32.18 4.94
C GLN A 350 -4.86 -31.47 3.58
N MET A 351 -3.75 -30.76 3.33
CA MET A 351 -3.39 -30.34 1.99
C MET A 351 -3.33 -31.60 1.14
N LEU A 352 -4.36 -31.78 0.32
CA LEU A 352 -4.37 -32.83 -0.69
C LEU A 352 -3.27 -32.49 -1.69
N ASP A 353 -2.33 -33.41 -1.87
CA ASP A 353 -1.39 -33.37 -2.98
C ASP A 353 -2.15 -33.48 -4.32
N LEU A 354 -1.49 -33.18 -5.44
CA LEU A 354 -2.11 -33.24 -6.76
C LEU A 354 -2.74 -34.61 -7.06
N ASP A 355 -2.08 -35.68 -6.61
CA ASP A 355 -2.53 -37.06 -6.83
C ASP A 355 -3.79 -37.37 -6.00
N GLY A 356 -3.85 -36.88 -4.75
CA GLY A 356 -5.03 -36.94 -3.89
C GLY A 356 -6.18 -36.12 -4.47
N PHE A 357 -5.91 -34.92 -4.98
CA PHE A 357 -6.90 -34.07 -5.64
C PHE A 357 -7.46 -34.73 -6.91
N GLN A 358 -6.61 -35.30 -7.76
CA GLN A 358 -7.04 -36.01 -8.98
C GLN A 358 -7.96 -37.19 -8.64
N LYS A 359 -7.61 -37.98 -7.61
CA LYS A 359 -8.42 -39.13 -7.17
C LYS A 359 -9.75 -38.72 -6.56
N LEU A 360 -9.77 -37.66 -5.75
CA LEU A 360 -10.98 -37.25 -5.02
C LEU A 360 -12.06 -36.65 -5.92
N TYR A 361 -11.66 -35.94 -6.98
CA TYR A 361 -12.59 -35.14 -7.78
C TYR A 361 -12.86 -35.71 -9.17
N LEU A 362 -12.36 -36.92 -9.46
CA LEU A 362 -12.52 -37.59 -10.76
C LEU A 362 -12.14 -36.70 -11.97
N LEU A 363 -11.33 -35.67 -11.72
CA LEU A 363 -10.81 -34.83 -12.76
C LEU A 363 -9.84 -35.72 -13.55
N GLN A 364 -10.19 -36.02 -14.79
CA GLN A 364 -9.29 -36.71 -15.72
C GLN A 364 -8.17 -35.76 -16.17
N LEU A 365 -7.38 -35.28 -15.20
CA LEU A 365 -6.12 -34.62 -15.50
C LEU A 365 -5.26 -35.66 -16.20
N THR A 366 -4.81 -35.33 -17.40
CA THR A 366 -3.86 -36.19 -18.10
C THR A 366 -2.57 -36.23 -17.29
N ASN A 367 -1.89 -37.38 -17.23
CA ASN A 367 -0.62 -37.48 -16.51
C ASN A 367 0.39 -36.42 -17.00
N ALA A 368 0.36 -36.09 -18.29
CA ALA A 368 1.18 -35.02 -18.87
C ALA A 368 0.90 -33.63 -18.24
N LEU A 369 -0.33 -33.35 -17.83
CA LEU A 369 -0.71 -32.11 -17.15
C LEU A 369 -0.25 -32.11 -15.70
N VAL A 370 -0.39 -33.24 -15.00
CA VAL A 370 0.10 -33.39 -13.61
C VAL A 370 1.61 -33.25 -13.55
N GLU A 371 2.34 -33.86 -14.49
CA GLU A 371 3.79 -33.70 -14.62
C GLU A 371 4.17 -32.25 -14.91
N LYS A 372 3.50 -31.57 -15.85
CA LYS A 372 3.74 -30.13 -16.09
C LYS A 372 3.51 -29.26 -14.86
N LEU A 373 2.45 -29.51 -14.09
CA LEU A 373 2.18 -28.76 -12.86
C LEU A 373 3.24 -29.05 -11.79
N ARG A 374 3.70 -30.30 -11.69
CA ARG A 374 4.78 -30.73 -10.78
C ARG A 374 6.13 -30.11 -11.17
N GLU A 375 6.45 -30.07 -12.46
CA GLU A 375 7.64 -29.42 -13.02
C GLU A 375 7.67 -27.91 -12.73
N ASN A 376 6.51 -27.29 -12.54
CA ASN A 376 6.38 -25.86 -12.18
C ASN A 376 6.10 -25.64 -10.68
N GLU A 377 6.39 -26.64 -9.84
CA GLU A 377 6.25 -26.58 -8.37
C GLU A 377 4.83 -26.23 -7.87
N VAL A 378 3.81 -26.51 -8.68
CA VAL A 378 2.40 -26.33 -8.28
C VAL A 378 2.00 -27.55 -7.44
N SER A 379 2.14 -27.42 -6.12
CA SER A 379 2.02 -28.54 -5.17
C SER A 379 0.58 -28.92 -4.78
N GLY A 380 -0.42 -28.11 -5.13
CA GLY A 380 -1.80 -28.34 -4.72
C GLY A 380 -2.83 -27.60 -5.55
N PRO A 381 -4.11 -28.00 -5.46
CA PRO A 381 -5.21 -27.35 -6.18
C PRO A 381 -5.35 -25.88 -5.80
N ASP A 382 -5.13 -25.52 -4.54
CA ASP A 382 -5.21 -24.12 -4.11
C ASP A 382 -4.11 -23.25 -4.72
N CYS A 383 -3.04 -23.80 -5.30
CA CYS A 383 -2.03 -23.01 -6.00
C CYS A 383 -2.54 -22.53 -7.36
N LEU A 384 -3.45 -23.28 -8.01
CA LEU A 384 -4.05 -22.93 -9.30
C LEU A 384 -4.91 -21.65 -9.28
N LEU A 385 -5.37 -21.21 -8.09
CA LEU A 385 -6.14 -19.96 -7.93
C LEU A 385 -5.28 -18.69 -7.90
N PHE A 386 -3.97 -18.85 -7.72
CA PHE A 386 -3.02 -17.75 -7.65
C PHE A 386 -2.22 -17.59 -8.94
N VAL A 387 -2.26 -18.59 -9.83
CA VAL A 387 -1.70 -18.52 -11.17
C VAL A 387 -2.54 -17.58 -12.04
N THR A 388 -1.90 -16.56 -12.59
CA THR A 388 -2.46 -15.59 -13.55
C THR A 388 -2.58 -16.20 -14.95
N GLU A 389 -3.43 -15.64 -15.82
CA GLU A 389 -3.56 -16.16 -17.21
C GLU A 389 -2.22 -16.13 -17.98
N GLU A 390 -1.40 -15.12 -17.73
CA GLU A 390 -0.06 -15.00 -18.33
C GLU A 390 0.89 -16.11 -17.86
N GLU A 391 0.79 -16.53 -16.59
CA GLU A 391 1.57 -17.65 -16.06
C GLU A 391 1.05 -18.99 -16.60
N TYR A 392 -0.26 -19.15 -16.79
CA TYR A 392 -0.83 -20.32 -17.48
C TYR A 392 -0.28 -20.47 -18.91
N ASP A 393 -0.17 -19.35 -19.63
CA ASP A 393 0.39 -19.34 -20.99
C ASP A 393 1.90 -19.66 -20.98
N LYS A 394 2.65 -19.17 -19.97
CA LYS A 394 4.07 -19.52 -19.78
C LYS A 394 4.30 -21.00 -19.45
N ILE A 395 3.40 -21.61 -18.67
CA ILE A 395 3.42 -23.06 -18.36
C ILE A 395 3.03 -23.91 -19.59
N GLY A 396 2.51 -23.27 -20.65
CA GLY A 396 2.13 -23.94 -21.90
C GLY A 396 0.89 -24.82 -21.72
N LEU A 397 -0.09 -24.32 -20.95
CA LEU A 397 -1.38 -24.97 -20.72
C LEU A 397 -2.36 -24.60 -21.84
N THR A 398 -3.02 -25.61 -22.42
CA THR A 398 -3.97 -25.39 -23.52
C THR A 398 -5.29 -24.79 -23.02
N VAL A 399 -6.08 -24.21 -23.92
CA VAL A 399 -7.37 -23.58 -23.58
C VAL A 399 -8.31 -24.53 -22.82
N GLY A 400 -8.38 -25.82 -23.20
CA GLY A 400 -9.17 -26.83 -22.48
C GLY A 400 -8.60 -27.24 -21.11
N GLN A 401 -7.32 -26.94 -20.84
CA GLN A 401 -6.73 -27.14 -19.51
C GLN A 401 -7.01 -25.96 -18.58
N LYS A 402 -7.48 -24.81 -19.10
CA LYS A 402 -7.93 -23.65 -18.30
C LYS A 402 -9.26 -23.94 -17.58
N ASP A 403 -10.01 -24.96 -18.01
CA ASP A 403 -11.22 -25.46 -17.32
C ASP A 403 -10.97 -25.95 -15.88
N LEU A 404 -9.70 -26.23 -15.52
CA LEU A 404 -9.28 -26.50 -14.15
C LEU A 404 -9.68 -25.38 -13.18
N ARG A 405 -9.63 -24.11 -13.61
CA ARG A 405 -9.99 -22.96 -12.77
C ARG A 405 -11.50 -22.89 -12.55
N CYS A 406 -12.29 -23.24 -13.56
CA CYS A 406 -13.75 -23.34 -13.46
C CYS A 406 -14.15 -24.48 -12.51
N ALA A 407 -13.53 -25.66 -12.66
CA ALA A 407 -13.76 -26.80 -11.77
C ALA A 407 -13.39 -26.49 -10.31
N LEU A 408 -12.27 -25.78 -10.10
CA LEU A 408 -11.82 -25.40 -8.77
C LEU A 408 -12.69 -24.31 -8.12
N SER A 409 -13.16 -23.35 -8.92
CA SER A 409 -14.11 -22.33 -8.45
C SER A 409 -15.45 -22.97 -8.07
N ALA A 410 -15.96 -23.90 -8.87
CA ALA A 410 -17.18 -24.66 -8.58
C ALA A 410 -17.05 -25.50 -7.30
N TRP A 411 -15.87 -26.07 -7.05
CA TRP A 411 -15.58 -26.80 -5.80
C TRP A 411 -15.60 -25.90 -4.56
N LYS A 412 -14.99 -24.70 -4.62
CA LYS A 412 -15.03 -23.77 -3.49
C LYS A 412 -16.46 -23.31 -3.20
N ALA A 413 -17.26 -23.07 -4.23
CA ALA A 413 -18.66 -22.73 -4.09
C ALA A 413 -19.48 -23.86 -3.41
N SER A 414 -19.22 -25.14 -3.74
CA SER A 414 -19.93 -26.27 -3.13
C SER A 414 -19.49 -26.60 -1.71
N LYS A 415 -18.32 -26.13 -1.26
CA LYS A 415 -17.84 -26.23 0.13
C LYS A 415 -18.38 -25.12 1.04
N ALA A 416 -18.84 -24.01 0.47
CA ALA A 416 -19.35 -22.86 1.21
C ALA A 416 -20.85 -22.99 1.56
N THR A 417 -21.56 -23.94 0.93
CA THR A 417 -22.91 -24.40 1.26
C THR A 417 -22.85 -25.61 2.17
#